data_AF-A0A1I3M4W1-F1
#
_entry.id   AF-A0A1I3M4W1-F1
#
_cell.length_a   1.000
_cell.length_b   1.000
_cell.length_c   1.000
_cell.angle_alpha   90.00
_cell.angle_beta   90.00
_cell.angle_gamma   90.00
#
_symmetry.space_group_name_H-M   'P 1'
#
loop_
_entity.id
_entity.type
_entity.pdbx_description
1 polymer ?
#
loop_
_entity_poly.entity_id
_entity_poly.type
_entity_poly.pdbx_seq_one_letter_code
_entity_poly.pdbx_strand_id
1 'polypeptide(L)'
;MARKDHYYNKAKQEGYRSRAAYKLKQLDELEDVISRGDTVVDLGAAPGGWLQVAAEAVGSEGQVIGVDLQRIKGFDDEIDDRIETLRGDMTEERTRERVVDAAGGTVDVVVSDMAPNMSGEYSLDQARSLHLARQAYETATELLDTGGDFVVKIFEGPDVDDFKDEIEEEFQYVRVTNPEASRKESSEVYFIAKGRITAPVQPGDELEVEIEDVGSEGDGIASVDGYRLFVPAAEEGDVVTVRVDDVKPNFGFAQPLERD
;
A
#
# COMPACT_ATOMS: atom_id res chain seq x y z
N MET A 1 14.55 -27.69 13.18
CA MET A 1 14.26 -28.15 11.80
C MET A 1 12.75 -28.25 11.48
N ALA A 2 11.84 -28.58 12.42
CA ALA A 2 10.42 -28.83 12.12
C ALA A 2 9.55 -27.63 11.63
N ARG A 3 9.86 -26.37 12.00
CA ARG A 3 9.00 -25.20 11.64
C ARG A 3 9.28 -24.64 10.25
N LYS A 4 10.48 -24.90 9.68
CA LYS A 4 10.86 -24.47 8.31
C LYS A 4 10.03 -25.22 7.26
N ASP A 5 9.62 -26.45 7.61
CA ASP A 5 8.78 -27.32 6.79
C ASP A 5 7.27 -27.11 6.97
N HIS A 6 6.79 -26.55 8.08
CA HIS A 6 5.35 -26.44 8.33
C HIS A 6 4.61 -25.67 7.22
N TYR A 7 4.94 -24.39 7.01
CA TYR A 7 4.28 -23.57 5.98
C TYR A 7 4.62 -24.00 4.55
N TYR A 8 5.80 -24.62 4.34
CA TYR A 8 6.13 -25.20 3.04
C TYR A 8 5.23 -26.40 2.71
N ASN A 9 5.08 -27.32 3.65
CA ASN A 9 4.21 -28.48 3.51
C ASN A 9 2.73 -28.08 3.46
N LYS A 10 2.33 -27.07 4.23
CA LYS A 10 0.97 -26.53 4.22
C LYS A 10 0.66 -25.92 2.85
N ALA A 11 1.58 -25.11 2.31
CA ALA A 11 1.44 -24.50 0.99
C ALA A 11 1.28 -25.56 -0.09
N LYS A 12 2.14 -26.59 -0.07
CA LYS A 12 2.05 -27.71 -1.01
C LYS A 12 0.74 -28.50 -0.90
N GLN A 13 0.22 -28.70 0.31
CA GLN A 13 -1.06 -29.39 0.54
C GLN A 13 -2.25 -28.58 0.04
N GLU A 14 -2.21 -27.26 0.19
CA GLU A 14 -3.27 -26.33 -0.23
C GLU A 14 -3.10 -25.83 -1.68
N GLY A 15 -2.08 -26.28 -2.41
CA GLY A 15 -1.85 -25.89 -3.81
C GLY A 15 -1.16 -24.54 -4.02
N TYR A 16 -0.64 -23.90 -2.96
CA TYR A 16 0.15 -22.68 -3.09
C TYR A 16 1.57 -22.97 -3.60
N ARG A 17 2.04 -22.10 -4.49
CA ARG A 17 3.36 -22.19 -5.13
C ARG A 17 4.52 -21.92 -4.19
N SER A 18 4.29 -21.21 -3.10
CA SER A 18 5.31 -20.91 -2.11
C SER A 18 4.72 -20.77 -0.72
N ARG A 19 5.56 -20.94 0.30
CA ARG A 19 5.20 -20.61 1.69
C ARG A 19 4.92 -19.13 1.90
N ALA A 20 5.39 -18.26 1.00
CA ALA A 20 5.18 -16.82 1.11
C ALA A 20 3.69 -16.47 1.01
N ALA A 21 2.87 -17.30 0.35
CA ALA A 21 1.42 -17.19 0.36
C ALA A 21 0.85 -17.00 1.79
N TYR A 22 1.36 -17.73 2.78
CA TYR A 22 0.92 -17.55 4.17
C TYR A 22 1.34 -16.24 4.80
N LYS A 23 2.40 -15.60 4.32
CA LYS A 23 2.76 -14.27 4.79
C LYS A 23 1.68 -13.27 4.37
N LEU A 24 1.32 -13.24 3.09
CA LEU A 24 0.26 -12.33 2.62
C LEU A 24 -1.07 -12.64 3.29
N LYS A 25 -1.47 -13.92 3.40
CA LYS A 25 -2.69 -14.29 4.14
C LYS A 25 -2.70 -13.78 5.59
N GLN A 26 -1.56 -13.84 6.27
CA GLN A 26 -1.45 -13.38 7.66
C GLN A 26 -1.43 -11.85 7.79
N LEU A 27 -0.87 -11.16 6.79
CA LEU A 27 -0.88 -9.69 6.73
C LEU A 27 -2.30 -9.19 6.42
N ASP A 28 -2.96 -9.85 5.48
CA ASP A 28 -4.34 -9.58 5.09
C ASP A 28 -5.33 -9.89 6.23
N GLU A 29 -5.21 -11.03 6.91
CA GLU A 29 -6.01 -11.35 8.11
C GLU A 29 -5.79 -10.36 9.26
N LEU A 30 -4.65 -9.68 9.29
CA LEU A 30 -4.32 -8.73 10.36
C LEU A 30 -4.95 -7.35 10.15
N GLU A 31 -5.01 -6.88 8.90
CA GLU A 31 -5.33 -5.48 8.56
C GLU A 31 -6.34 -5.32 7.42
N ASP A 32 -6.98 -6.41 6.98
CA ASP A 32 -7.94 -6.46 5.87
C ASP A 32 -7.41 -5.66 4.66
N VAL A 33 -6.25 -6.09 4.16
CA VAL A 33 -5.48 -5.34 3.15
C VAL A 33 -6.13 -5.43 1.78
N ILE A 34 -6.70 -6.59 1.43
CA ILE A 34 -7.24 -6.85 0.10
C ILE A 34 -8.74 -7.16 0.22
N SER A 35 -9.54 -6.33 -0.43
CA SER A 35 -10.98 -6.46 -0.53
C SER A 35 -11.42 -7.11 -1.84
N ARG A 36 -12.68 -7.57 -1.87
CA ARG A 36 -13.29 -8.10 -3.10
C ARG A 36 -13.47 -6.97 -4.11
N GLY A 37 -13.08 -7.21 -5.36
CA GLY A 37 -13.16 -6.25 -6.45
C GLY A 37 -11.89 -5.42 -6.65
N ASP A 38 -10.92 -5.49 -5.72
CA ASP A 38 -9.72 -4.68 -5.80
C ASP A 38 -8.87 -5.00 -7.03
N THR A 39 -8.17 -3.97 -7.51
CA THR A 39 -7.02 -4.10 -8.39
C THR A 39 -5.75 -4.10 -7.55
N VAL A 40 -4.99 -5.20 -7.60
CA VAL A 40 -3.80 -5.43 -6.77
C VAL A 40 -2.55 -5.54 -7.63
N VAL A 41 -1.49 -4.82 -7.26
CA VAL A 41 -0.17 -4.94 -7.87
C VAL A 41 0.79 -5.65 -6.92
N ASP A 42 1.40 -6.76 -7.34
CA ASP A 42 2.36 -7.56 -6.58
C ASP A 42 3.77 -7.42 -7.17
N LEU A 43 4.64 -6.73 -6.43
CA LEU A 43 6.03 -6.45 -6.80
C LEU A 43 6.99 -7.48 -6.20
N GLY A 44 7.74 -8.19 -7.04
CA GLY A 44 8.56 -9.33 -6.61
C GLY A 44 7.74 -10.62 -6.52
N ALA A 45 6.83 -10.80 -7.47
CA ALA A 45 5.76 -11.78 -7.39
C ALA A 45 6.21 -13.24 -7.56
N ALA A 46 7.41 -13.54 -8.07
CA ALA A 46 7.80 -14.92 -8.33
C ALA A 46 7.98 -15.73 -7.02
N PRO A 47 7.51 -16.98 -6.95
CA PRO A 47 6.97 -17.82 -8.04
C PRO A 47 5.45 -17.69 -8.26
N GLY A 48 4.78 -16.74 -7.61
CA GLY A 48 3.35 -16.45 -7.75
C GLY A 48 2.52 -16.85 -6.53
N GLY A 49 3.12 -16.99 -5.35
CA GLY A 49 2.38 -17.37 -4.14
C GLY A 49 1.48 -16.24 -3.62
N TRP A 50 1.94 -14.99 -3.69
CA TRP A 50 1.16 -13.80 -3.33
C TRP A 50 0.07 -13.53 -4.38
N LEU A 51 0.39 -13.65 -5.68
CA LEU A 51 -0.59 -13.65 -6.77
C LEU A 51 -1.78 -14.60 -6.55
N GLN A 52 -1.55 -15.84 -6.08
CA GLN A 52 -2.66 -16.76 -5.78
C GLN A 52 -3.55 -16.23 -4.66
N VAL A 53 -2.95 -15.71 -3.60
CA VAL A 53 -3.68 -15.20 -2.43
C VAL A 53 -4.46 -13.94 -2.81
N ALA A 54 -3.84 -13.00 -3.52
CA ALA A 54 -4.50 -11.80 -4.01
C ALA A 54 -5.67 -12.17 -4.94
N ALA A 55 -5.48 -13.07 -5.90
CA ALA A 55 -6.53 -13.44 -6.84
C ALA A 55 -7.71 -14.16 -6.17
N GLU A 56 -7.45 -14.92 -5.10
CA GLU A 56 -8.49 -15.51 -4.26
C GLU A 56 -9.27 -14.43 -3.48
N ALA A 57 -8.58 -13.44 -2.92
CA ALA A 57 -9.17 -12.36 -2.12
C ALA A 57 -10.05 -11.41 -2.95
N VAL A 58 -9.52 -10.93 -4.09
CA VAL A 58 -10.24 -9.98 -4.96
C VAL A 58 -11.46 -10.59 -5.65
N GLY A 59 -11.53 -11.92 -5.75
CA GLY A 59 -12.67 -12.61 -6.36
C GLY A 59 -12.73 -12.45 -7.87
N SER A 60 -13.93 -12.58 -8.47
CA SER A 60 -14.12 -12.56 -9.93
C SER A 60 -14.22 -11.15 -10.53
N GLU A 61 -14.36 -10.13 -9.68
CA GLU A 61 -14.59 -8.74 -10.08
C GLU A 61 -13.30 -7.89 -10.00
N GLY A 62 -12.25 -8.41 -9.36
CA GLY A 62 -10.97 -7.73 -9.25
C GLY A 62 -9.89 -8.29 -10.17
N GLN A 63 -8.72 -7.66 -10.13
CA GLN A 63 -7.60 -7.92 -11.01
C GLN A 63 -6.28 -7.96 -10.22
N VAL A 64 -5.34 -8.78 -10.66
CA VAL A 64 -4.01 -8.87 -10.04
C VAL A 64 -2.92 -8.74 -11.10
N ILE A 65 -1.97 -7.84 -10.88
CA ILE A 65 -0.84 -7.61 -11.76
C ILE A 65 0.43 -7.96 -11.01
N GLY A 66 1.15 -8.98 -11.49
CA GLY A 66 2.40 -9.44 -10.89
C GLY A 66 3.61 -9.06 -11.71
N VAL A 67 4.66 -8.57 -11.07
CA VAL A 67 5.95 -8.29 -11.74
C VAL A 67 7.12 -8.93 -11.01
N ASP A 68 8.01 -9.56 -11.77
CA ASP A 68 9.24 -10.13 -11.24
C ASP A 68 10.35 -10.20 -12.30
N LEU A 69 11.61 -10.26 -11.85
CA LEU A 69 12.78 -10.54 -12.69
C LEU A 69 12.67 -11.93 -13.36
N GLN A 70 12.12 -12.89 -12.62
CA GLN A 70 11.94 -14.26 -13.04
C GLN A 70 10.63 -14.43 -13.80
N ARG A 71 10.61 -15.44 -14.69
CA ARG A 71 9.38 -15.82 -15.36
C ARG A 71 8.45 -16.51 -14.37
N ILE A 72 7.24 -15.96 -14.20
CA ILE A 72 6.14 -16.60 -13.49
C ILE A 72 5.44 -17.55 -14.46
N LYS A 73 5.13 -18.78 -14.02
CA LYS A 73 4.38 -19.74 -14.85
C LYS A 73 2.89 -19.38 -14.79
N GLY A 74 2.15 -19.59 -15.89
CA GLY A 74 0.69 -19.41 -15.90
C GLY A 74 -0.01 -20.27 -14.85
N PHE A 75 -1.18 -19.85 -14.40
CA PHE A 75 -1.99 -20.48 -13.37
C PHE A 75 -3.01 -21.43 -14.00
N ASP A 76 -3.78 -22.13 -13.16
CA ASP A 76 -4.89 -22.96 -13.65
C ASP A 76 -6.03 -22.07 -14.17
N ASP A 77 -6.84 -22.59 -15.11
CA ASP A 77 -7.75 -21.81 -15.97
C ASP A 77 -8.73 -20.88 -15.20
N GLU A 78 -9.14 -21.22 -13.98
CA GLU A 78 -10.10 -20.40 -13.21
C GLU A 78 -9.48 -19.13 -12.57
N ILE A 79 -8.17 -19.08 -12.35
CA ILE A 79 -7.48 -17.93 -11.74
C ILE A 79 -6.69 -17.13 -12.78
N ASP A 80 -6.23 -17.78 -13.85
CA ASP A 80 -5.31 -17.18 -14.83
C ASP A 80 -5.90 -15.93 -15.51
N ASP A 81 -7.21 -15.91 -15.78
CA ASP A 81 -7.88 -14.77 -16.42
C ASP A 81 -7.81 -13.45 -15.60
N ARG A 82 -7.53 -13.53 -14.30
CA ARG A 82 -7.42 -12.37 -13.40
C ARG A 82 -5.98 -11.90 -13.18
N ILE A 83 -5.01 -12.73 -13.55
CA ILE A 83 -3.61 -12.48 -13.26
C ILE A 83 -2.90 -12.07 -14.55
N GLU A 84 -2.51 -10.80 -14.62
CA GLU A 84 -1.52 -10.37 -15.59
C GLU A 84 -0.12 -10.53 -14.98
N THR A 85 0.84 -11.07 -15.75
CA THR A 85 2.23 -11.18 -15.29
C THR A 85 3.20 -10.48 -16.22
N LEU A 86 4.01 -9.61 -15.64
CA LEU A 86 5.08 -8.89 -16.29
C LEU A 86 6.42 -9.45 -15.83
N ARG A 87 7.37 -9.48 -16.77
CA ARG A 87 8.77 -9.77 -16.46
C ARG A 87 9.61 -8.51 -16.63
N GLY A 88 10.33 -8.13 -15.59
CA GLY A 88 11.19 -6.96 -15.58
C GLY A 88 11.87 -6.73 -14.23
N ASP A 89 12.84 -5.82 -14.22
CA ASP A 89 13.51 -5.35 -13.01
C ASP A 89 12.79 -4.09 -12.51
N MET A 90 12.25 -4.12 -11.29
CA MET A 90 11.55 -2.96 -10.71
C MET A 90 12.46 -1.77 -10.41
N THR A 91 13.78 -1.95 -10.46
CA THR A 91 14.74 -0.83 -10.40
C THR A 91 14.89 -0.10 -11.75
N GLU A 92 14.34 -0.66 -12.84
CA GLU A 92 14.32 -0.04 -14.15
C GLU A 92 13.01 0.74 -14.38
N GLU A 93 13.12 2.01 -14.76
CA GLU A 93 12.00 2.90 -15.11
C GLU A 93 11.04 2.25 -16.12
N ARG A 94 11.57 1.63 -17.18
CA ARG A 94 10.77 0.94 -18.18
C ARG A 94 9.89 -0.18 -17.61
N THR A 95 10.33 -0.86 -16.56
CA THR A 95 9.50 -1.89 -15.92
C THR A 95 8.36 -1.24 -15.15
N ARG A 96 8.64 -0.15 -14.43
CA ARG A 96 7.61 0.62 -13.71
C ARG A 96 6.55 1.16 -14.65
N GLU A 97 6.95 1.79 -15.77
CA GLU A 97 6.03 2.25 -16.81
C GLU A 97 5.11 1.13 -17.30
N ARG A 98 5.64 -0.07 -17.52
CA ARG A 98 4.83 -1.23 -17.95
C ARG A 98 3.85 -1.71 -16.89
N VAL A 99 4.20 -1.58 -15.61
CA VAL A 99 3.29 -1.90 -14.50
C VAL A 99 2.16 -0.88 -14.46
N VAL A 100 2.47 0.41 -14.63
CA VAL A 100 1.48 1.49 -14.73
C VAL A 100 0.56 1.30 -15.93
N ASP A 101 1.12 0.99 -17.10
CA ASP A 101 0.35 0.70 -18.30
C ASP A 101 -0.59 -0.50 -18.12
N ALA A 102 -0.12 -1.56 -17.46
CA ALA A 102 -0.93 -2.76 -17.17
C ALA A 102 -2.03 -2.49 -16.13
N ALA A 103 -1.79 -1.59 -15.16
CA ALA A 103 -2.81 -1.14 -14.23
C ALA A 103 -3.93 -0.38 -14.93
N GLY A 104 -3.61 0.38 -16.00
CA GLY A 104 -4.61 1.06 -16.82
C GLY A 104 -5.37 2.18 -16.10
N GLY A 105 -4.89 2.60 -14.92
CA GLY A 105 -5.53 3.53 -14.02
C GLY A 105 -4.93 3.44 -12.61
N THR A 106 -5.64 3.99 -11.63
CA THR A 106 -5.29 3.81 -10.23
C THR A 106 -5.61 2.39 -9.75
N VAL A 107 -4.93 1.96 -8.70
CA VAL A 107 -5.11 0.63 -8.08
C VAL A 107 -5.47 0.80 -6.61
N ASP A 108 -6.05 -0.24 -6.04
CA ASP A 108 -6.50 -0.23 -4.64
C ASP A 108 -5.40 -0.67 -3.68
N VAL A 109 -4.54 -1.61 -4.12
CA VAL A 109 -3.49 -2.19 -3.28
C VAL A 109 -2.19 -2.40 -4.04
N VAL A 110 -1.06 -2.01 -3.44
CA VAL A 110 0.27 -2.41 -3.88
C VAL A 110 0.95 -3.23 -2.79
N VAL A 111 1.40 -4.43 -3.13
CA VAL A 111 2.11 -5.33 -2.21
C VAL A 111 3.49 -5.64 -2.76
N SER A 112 4.49 -5.80 -1.89
CA SER A 112 5.84 -6.19 -2.29
C SER A 112 6.50 -7.18 -1.33
N ASP A 113 6.89 -8.33 -1.87
CA ASP A 113 7.79 -9.29 -1.23
C ASP A 113 9.17 -9.31 -1.92
N MET A 114 9.59 -8.21 -2.57
CA MET A 114 10.91 -8.09 -3.17
C MET A 114 12.02 -8.33 -2.14
N ALA A 115 13.06 -9.04 -2.53
CA ALA A 115 14.25 -9.24 -1.72
C ALA A 115 15.51 -9.16 -2.59
N PRO A 116 16.61 -8.58 -2.09
CA PRO A 116 17.85 -8.55 -2.82
C PRO A 116 18.51 -9.94 -2.81
N ASN A 117 19.46 -10.15 -3.73
CA ASN A 117 20.39 -11.26 -3.61
C ASN A 117 21.26 -11.07 -2.36
N MET A 118 21.14 -11.99 -1.41
CA MET A 118 21.90 -11.96 -0.16
C MET A 118 23.39 -12.10 -0.44
N SER A 119 24.16 -11.08 -0.05
CA SER A 119 25.62 -11.07 -0.11
C SER A 119 26.24 -11.78 1.09
N GLY A 120 25.50 -11.84 2.22
CA GLY A 120 26.01 -12.31 3.50
C GLY A 120 26.65 -11.20 4.34
N GLU A 121 26.79 -10.00 3.78
CA GLU A 121 27.16 -8.80 4.51
C GLU A 121 25.88 -8.07 4.94
N TYR A 122 25.62 -8.07 6.25
CA TYR A 122 24.33 -7.63 6.80
C TYR A 122 23.98 -6.18 6.45
N SER A 123 24.93 -5.26 6.58
CA SER A 123 24.75 -3.84 6.23
C SER A 123 24.42 -3.64 4.75
N LEU A 124 25.10 -4.36 3.86
CA LEU A 124 24.85 -4.27 2.43
C LEU A 124 23.48 -4.86 2.06
N ASP A 125 23.12 -5.98 2.67
CA ASP A 125 21.83 -6.64 2.43
C ASP A 125 20.66 -5.80 2.95
N GLN A 126 20.81 -5.12 4.09
CA GLN A 126 19.84 -4.13 4.61
C GLN A 126 19.67 -2.95 3.64
N ALA A 127 20.77 -2.32 3.23
CA ALA A 127 20.72 -1.17 2.32
C ALA A 127 20.06 -1.52 0.98
N ARG A 128 20.33 -2.72 0.45
CA ARG A 128 19.68 -3.21 -0.78
C ARG A 128 18.20 -3.51 -0.56
N SER A 129 17.82 -4.04 0.60
CA SER A 129 16.42 -4.27 0.93
C SER A 129 15.65 -2.95 1.04
N LEU A 130 16.22 -1.94 1.71
CA LEU A 130 15.63 -0.61 1.80
C LEU A 130 15.49 0.03 0.42
N HIS A 131 16.49 -0.10 -0.45
CA HIS A 131 16.39 0.39 -1.82
C HIS A 131 15.21 -0.21 -2.58
N LEU A 132 15.02 -1.55 -2.52
CA LEU A 132 13.88 -2.21 -3.15
C LEU A 132 12.54 -1.78 -2.53
N ALA A 133 12.50 -1.59 -1.20
CA ALA A 133 11.30 -1.11 -0.51
C ALA A 133 10.93 0.31 -0.95
N ARG A 134 11.92 1.20 -1.13
CA ARG A 134 11.72 2.55 -1.69
C ARG A 134 11.21 2.51 -3.13
N GLN A 135 11.75 1.64 -3.97
CA GLN A 135 11.21 1.46 -5.34
C GLN A 135 9.76 0.97 -5.35
N ALA A 136 9.40 0.08 -4.42
CA ALA A 136 8.01 -0.35 -4.23
C ALA A 136 7.11 0.80 -3.78
N TYR A 137 7.58 1.62 -2.83
CA TYR A 137 6.85 2.78 -2.34
C TYR A 137 6.65 3.86 -3.41
N GLU A 138 7.69 4.21 -4.17
CA GLU A 138 7.58 5.12 -5.32
C GLU A 138 6.49 4.65 -6.30
N THR A 139 6.53 3.36 -6.65
CA THR A 139 5.52 2.73 -7.52
C THR A 139 4.12 2.79 -6.89
N ALA A 140 4.01 2.56 -5.58
CA ALA A 140 2.75 2.61 -4.86
C ALA A 140 2.15 4.03 -4.84
N THR A 141 2.96 5.06 -4.58
CA THR A 141 2.49 6.45 -4.59
C THR A 141 2.08 6.96 -5.97
N GLU A 142 2.59 6.34 -7.04
CA GLU A 142 2.16 6.64 -8.42
C GLU A 142 0.83 5.96 -8.76
N LEU A 143 0.60 4.75 -8.26
CA LEU A 143 -0.54 3.90 -8.64
C LEU A 143 -1.75 4.01 -7.72
N LEU A 144 -1.54 4.18 -6.41
CA LEU A 144 -2.63 4.15 -5.43
C LEU A 144 -3.47 5.41 -5.52
N ASP A 145 -4.79 5.28 -5.50
CA ASP A 145 -5.66 6.44 -5.25
C ASP A 145 -5.81 6.71 -3.73
N THR A 146 -6.53 7.76 -3.39
CA THR A 146 -6.95 8.03 -2.02
C THR A 146 -7.65 6.82 -1.41
N GLY A 147 -7.22 6.43 -0.21
CA GLY A 147 -7.73 5.26 0.50
C GLY A 147 -7.03 3.94 0.14
N GLY A 148 -6.15 3.92 -0.87
CA GLY A 148 -5.42 2.71 -1.26
C GLY A 148 -4.39 2.25 -0.22
N ASP A 149 -4.06 0.97 -0.23
CA ASP A 149 -3.19 0.34 0.76
C ASP A 149 -1.85 -0.12 0.19
N PHE A 150 -0.81 -0.09 1.02
CA PHE A 150 0.54 -0.50 0.64
C PHE A 150 1.14 -1.48 1.66
N VAL A 151 1.69 -2.59 1.16
CA VAL A 151 2.42 -3.56 1.98
C VAL A 151 3.80 -3.80 1.43
N VAL A 152 4.84 -3.67 2.25
CA VAL A 152 6.22 -3.87 1.81
C VAL A 152 7.06 -4.63 2.81
N LYS A 153 7.82 -5.61 2.30
CA LYS A 153 8.89 -6.26 3.07
C LYS A 153 10.12 -5.35 3.13
N ILE A 154 10.72 -5.28 4.31
CA ILE A 154 12.04 -4.69 4.51
C ILE A 154 12.85 -5.51 5.52
N PHE A 155 14.17 -5.54 5.38
CA PHE A 155 15.04 -6.04 6.42
C PHE A 155 15.33 -4.93 7.44
N GLU A 156 15.05 -5.21 8.72
CA GLU A 156 15.34 -4.28 9.82
C GLU A 156 16.79 -3.79 9.74
N GLY A 157 16.99 -2.48 9.92
CA GLY A 157 18.27 -1.80 9.80
C GLY A 157 18.17 -0.35 10.28
N PRO A 158 19.29 0.38 10.33
CA PRO A 158 19.36 1.70 10.95
C PRO A 158 18.48 2.75 10.26
N ASP A 159 18.31 2.65 8.93
CA ASP A 159 17.60 3.65 8.12
C ASP A 159 16.12 3.26 7.88
N VAL A 160 15.61 2.27 8.62
CA VAL A 160 14.24 1.76 8.45
C VAL A 160 13.21 2.66 9.13
N ASP A 161 13.58 3.33 10.23
CA ASP A 161 12.70 4.25 10.95
C ASP A 161 12.46 5.52 10.11
N ASP A 162 13.49 6.11 9.50
CA ASP A 162 13.34 7.26 8.60
C ASP A 162 12.40 6.94 7.42
N PHE A 163 12.52 5.73 6.85
CA PHE A 163 11.62 5.29 5.79
C PHE A 163 10.19 5.03 6.26
N LYS A 164 10.02 4.62 7.53
CA LYS A 164 8.69 4.49 8.13
C LYS A 164 8.03 5.88 8.26
N ASP A 165 8.78 6.87 8.74
CA ASP A 165 8.29 8.24 8.91
C ASP A 165 7.83 8.81 7.55
N GLU A 166 8.58 8.60 6.47
CA GLU A 166 8.19 8.99 5.11
C GLU A 166 6.86 8.34 4.67
N ILE A 167 6.64 7.06 4.98
CA ILE A 167 5.37 6.40 4.65
C ILE A 167 4.22 6.94 5.52
N GLU A 168 4.48 7.27 6.79
CA GLU A 168 3.46 7.81 7.70
C GLU A 168 2.96 9.21 7.28
N GLU A 169 3.71 9.94 6.45
CA GLU A 169 3.26 11.21 5.86
C GLU A 169 2.21 11.03 4.76
N GLU A 170 2.24 9.90 4.04
CA GLU A 170 1.39 9.66 2.86
C GLU A 170 0.20 8.72 3.12
N PHE A 171 0.09 8.16 4.33
CA PHE A 171 -0.92 7.17 4.70
C PHE A 171 -1.56 7.50 6.06
N GLN A 172 -2.81 7.08 6.28
CA GLN A 172 -3.49 7.32 7.56
C GLN A 172 -2.76 6.72 8.76
N TYR A 173 -2.18 5.53 8.59
CA TYR A 173 -1.33 4.89 9.59
C TYR A 173 -0.46 3.81 8.97
N VAL A 174 0.62 3.47 9.67
CA VAL A 174 1.53 2.37 9.30
C VAL A 174 1.68 1.40 10.47
N ARG A 175 1.42 0.11 10.20
CA ARG A 175 1.68 -0.99 11.14
C ARG A 175 2.92 -1.78 10.72
N VAL A 176 3.83 -1.97 11.67
CA VAL A 176 5.01 -2.85 11.49
C VAL A 176 4.74 -4.22 12.12
N THR A 177 4.97 -5.29 11.37
CA THR A 177 4.74 -6.67 11.84
C THR A 177 5.68 -7.69 11.21
N ASN A 178 5.79 -8.86 11.85
CA ASN A 178 6.46 -10.04 11.29
C ASN A 178 5.48 -11.23 11.28
N PRO A 179 5.04 -11.70 10.11
CA PRO A 179 4.15 -12.86 10.01
C PRO A 179 4.78 -14.11 10.60
N GLU A 180 4.00 -14.99 11.23
CA GLU A 180 4.53 -16.26 11.75
C GLU A 180 5.11 -17.17 10.66
N ALA A 181 4.67 -16.97 9.41
CA ALA A 181 5.19 -17.62 8.22
C ALA A 181 6.59 -17.11 7.82
N SER A 182 7.12 -16.06 8.45
CA SER A 182 8.50 -15.61 8.31
C SER A 182 9.47 -16.59 8.98
N ARG A 183 10.74 -16.57 8.54
CA ARG A 183 11.77 -17.40 9.18
C ARG A 183 12.28 -16.69 10.42
N LYS A 184 12.38 -17.41 11.55
CA LYS A 184 12.94 -16.87 12.81
C LYS A 184 14.35 -16.29 12.70
N GLU A 185 15.11 -16.73 11.71
CA GLU A 185 16.50 -16.31 11.46
C GLU A 185 16.56 -15.10 10.52
N SER A 186 15.43 -14.69 9.95
CA SER A 186 15.34 -13.53 9.07
C SER A 186 15.05 -12.29 9.89
N SER A 187 15.76 -11.20 9.63
CA SER A 187 15.44 -9.86 10.12
C SER A 187 14.36 -9.19 9.26
N GLU A 188 13.44 -9.96 8.67
CA GLU A 188 12.40 -9.40 7.79
C GLU A 188 11.25 -8.85 8.63
N VAL A 189 10.79 -7.66 8.31
CA VAL A 189 9.55 -7.07 8.81
C VAL A 189 8.73 -6.59 7.63
N TYR A 190 7.44 -6.43 7.85
CA TYR A 190 6.49 -5.90 6.87
C TYR A 190 5.90 -4.62 7.43
N PHE A 191 5.87 -3.60 6.59
CA PHE A 191 5.09 -2.40 6.83
C PHE A 191 3.76 -2.57 6.10
N ILE A 192 2.66 -2.36 6.81
CA ILE A 192 1.31 -2.30 6.27
C ILE A 192 0.86 -0.85 6.45
N ALA A 193 0.86 -0.08 5.37
CA ALA A 193 0.42 1.30 5.32
C ALA A 193 -1.00 1.35 4.77
N LYS A 194 -1.90 1.99 5.51
CA LYS A 194 -3.33 1.92 5.25
C LYS A 194 -3.89 3.29 4.91
N GLY A 195 -4.75 3.34 3.89
CA GLY A 195 -5.48 4.53 3.50
C GLY A 195 -4.57 5.65 3.01
N ARG A 196 -4.06 5.56 1.78
CA ARG A 196 -3.27 6.63 1.15
C ARG A 196 -4.01 7.96 1.20
N ILE A 197 -3.28 9.03 1.50
CA ILE A 197 -3.81 10.40 1.54
C ILE A 197 -3.30 11.13 0.30
N THR A 198 -4.22 11.56 -0.59
CA THR A 198 -3.89 12.39 -1.76
C THR A 198 -4.52 13.79 -1.68
N ALA A 199 -4.89 14.19 -0.47
CA ALA A 199 -5.55 15.46 -0.20
C ALA A 199 -4.72 16.65 -0.71
N PRO A 200 -5.36 17.69 -1.27
CA PRO A 200 -4.67 18.90 -1.75
C PRO A 200 -4.22 19.84 -0.62
N VAL A 201 -4.36 19.41 0.63
CA VAL A 201 -4.08 20.19 1.85
C VAL A 201 -3.34 19.32 2.87
N GLN A 202 -2.57 19.97 3.74
CA GLN A 202 -1.81 19.35 4.81
C GLN A 202 -2.21 19.91 6.18
N PRO A 203 -2.05 19.13 7.28
CA PRO A 203 -2.22 19.66 8.62
C PRO A 203 -1.32 20.88 8.86
N GLY A 204 -1.93 21.96 9.35
CA GLY A 204 -1.28 23.24 9.61
C GLY A 204 -1.41 24.27 8.48
N ASP A 205 -1.89 23.90 7.29
CA ASP A 205 -2.17 24.83 6.20
C ASP A 205 -3.19 25.88 6.62
N GLU A 206 -2.96 27.13 6.23
CA GLU A 206 -3.89 28.24 6.43
C GLU A 206 -4.39 28.73 5.07
N LEU A 207 -5.70 28.71 4.86
CA LEU A 207 -6.33 29.01 3.57
C LEU A 207 -7.65 29.73 3.77
N GLU A 208 -7.99 30.61 2.82
CA GLU A 208 -9.32 31.23 2.76
C GLU A 208 -10.25 30.31 1.94
N VAL A 209 -11.37 29.94 2.55
CA VAL A 209 -12.36 29.03 1.95
C VAL A 209 -13.75 29.64 2.01
N GLU A 210 -14.57 29.34 1.01
CA GLU A 210 -16.01 29.60 1.02
C GLU A 210 -16.73 28.34 1.53
N ILE A 211 -17.69 28.54 2.43
CA ILE A 211 -18.55 27.47 2.93
C ILE A 211 -19.69 27.27 1.93
N GLU A 212 -19.68 26.12 1.25
CA GLU A 212 -20.61 25.79 0.18
C GLU A 212 -21.87 25.08 0.66
N ASP A 213 -21.82 24.42 1.82
CA ASP A 213 -22.94 23.67 2.41
C ASP A 213 -22.75 23.55 3.93
N VAL A 214 -23.74 22.99 4.63
CA VAL A 214 -23.68 22.68 6.07
C VAL A 214 -24.03 21.22 6.31
N GLY A 215 -23.13 20.50 6.98
CA GLY A 215 -23.30 19.10 7.34
C GLY A 215 -24.42 18.88 8.36
N SER A 216 -24.85 17.63 8.50
CA SER A 216 -25.96 17.27 9.40
C SER A 216 -25.70 17.56 10.88
N GLU A 217 -24.44 17.69 11.29
CA GLU A 217 -24.04 18.02 12.66
C GLU A 217 -23.85 19.53 12.88
N GLY A 218 -24.04 20.35 11.84
CA GLY A 218 -23.96 21.81 11.89
C GLY A 218 -22.60 22.40 11.49
N ASP A 219 -21.64 21.58 11.08
CA ASP A 219 -20.35 22.06 10.56
C ASP A 219 -20.50 22.57 9.12
N GLY A 220 -19.88 23.70 8.82
CA GLY A 220 -19.76 24.20 7.45
C GLY A 220 -18.88 23.26 6.62
N ILE A 221 -19.20 23.13 5.34
CA ILE A 221 -18.47 22.30 4.37
C ILE A 221 -17.85 23.23 3.33
N ALA A 222 -16.53 23.27 3.29
CA ALA A 222 -15.75 23.89 2.22
C ALA A 222 -15.22 22.82 1.25
N SER A 223 -14.96 23.23 0.02
CA SER A 223 -14.33 22.39 -1.01
C SER A 223 -13.03 23.01 -1.49
N VAL A 224 -11.95 22.24 -1.47
CA VAL A 224 -10.63 22.62 -2.01
C VAL A 224 -10.28 21.59 -3.07
N ASP A 225 -10.32 21.98 -4.35
CA ASP A 225 -10.11 21.07 -5.49
C ASP A 225 -10.96 19.78 -5.43
N GLY A 226 -12.19 19.88 -4.91
CA GLY A 226 -13.11 18.76 -4.73
C GLY A 226 -12.91 17.96 -3.43
N TYR A 227 -11.88 18.28 -2.65
CA TYR A 227 -11.66 17.73 -1.32
C TYR A 227 -12.43 18.50 -0.25
N ARG A 228 -13.19 17.79 0.58
CA ARG A 228 -14.10 18.41 1.55
C ARG A 228 -13.38 18.72 2.86
N LEU A 229 -13.56 19.94 3.35
CA LEU A 229 -13.14 20.37 4.67
C LEU A 229 -14.36 20.66 5.53
N PHE A 230 -14.43 20.02 6.70
CA PHE A 230 -15.43 20.33 7.72
C PHE A 230 -14.89 21.44 8.62
N VAL A 231 -15.66 22.53 8.71
CA VAL A 231 -15.30 23.76 9.42
C VAL A 231 -16.38 24.04 10.47
N PRO A 232 -16.09 23.86 11.76
CA PRO A 232 -17.09 24.03 12.80
C PRO A 232 -17.50 25.50 12.92
N ALA A 233 -18.76 25.71 13.30
CA ALA A 233 -19.34 27.03 13.55
C ALA A 233 -19.25 28.03 12.37
N ALA A 234 -19.20 27.53 11.13
CA ALA A 234 -19.27 28.33 9.91
C ALA A 234 -20.60 28.05 9.17
N GLU A 235 -21.20 29.08 8.59
CA GLU A 235 -22.51 29.03 7.92
C GLU A 235 -22.34 29.04 6.39
N GLU A 236 -23.33 28.50 5.67
CA GLU A 236 -23.35 28.53 4.19
C GLU A 236 -23.22 29.96 3.66
N GLY A 237 -22.27 30.17 2.75
CA GLY A 237 -21.93 31.47 2.16
C GLY A 237 -20.88 32.27 2.94
N ASP A 238 -20.40 31.78 4.09
CA ASP A 238 -19.28 32.40 4.79
C ASP A 238 -17.98 32.26 3.99
N VAL A 239 -17.15 33.30 4.01
CA VAL A 239 -15.76 33.26 3.56
C VAL A 239 -14.85 33.45 4.76
N VAL A 240 -14.18 32.37 5.16
CA VAL A 240 -13.39 32.27 6.38
C VAL A 240 -11.97 31.82 6.08
N THR A 241 -11.00 32.41 6.78
CA THR A 241 -9.64 31.85 6.82
C THR A 241 -9.64 30.74 7.84
N VAL A 242 -9.24 29.54 7.43
CA VAL A 242 -9.19 28.35 8.27
C VAL A 242 -7.77 27.81 8.38
N ARG A 243 -7.51 27.08 9.46
CA ARG A 243 -6.31 26.26 9.61
C ARG A 243 -6.69 24.79 9.62
N VAL A 244 -6.07 23.99 8.76
CA VAL A 244 -6.31 22.54 8.69
C VAL A 244 -5.74 21.85 9.93
N ASP A 245 -6.58 21.08 10.63
CA ASP A 245 -6.21 20.34 11.84
C ASP A 245 -5.77 18.92 11.52
N ASP A 246 -6.56 18.22 10.69
CA ASP A 246 -6.43 16.79 10.43
C ASP A 246 -6.93 16.48 9.01
N VAL A 247 -6.27 15.54 8.36
CA VAL A 247 -6.48 15.17 6.96
C VAL A 247 -6.75 13.67 6.91
N LYS A 248 -7.90 13.30 6.36
CA LYS A 248 -8.24 11.91 6.01
C LYS A 248 -8.21 11.74 4.49
N PRO A 249 -8.21 10.52 3.95
CA PRO A 249 -8.13 10.29 2.52
C PRO A 249 -9.18 11.07 1.72
N ASN A 250 -10.42 11.13 2.21
CA ASN A 250 -11.55 11.71 1.47
C ASN A 250 -12.10 13.04 2.02
N PHE A 251 -11.61 13.50 3.17
CA PHE A 251 -12.06 14.72 3.83
C PHE A 251 -11.10 15.13 4.94
N GLY A 252 -11.09 16.41 5.30
CA GLY A 252 -10.31 16.95 6.40
C GLY A 252 -11.14 17.79 7.35
N PHE A 253 -10.51 18.21 8.43
CA PHE A 253 -11.08 19.12 9.42
C PHE A 253 -10.23 20.38 9.48
N ALA A 254 -10.87 21.54 9.61
CA ALA A 254 -10.17 22.80 9.75
C ALA A 254 -10.91 23.71 10.75
N GLN A 255 -10.17 24.55 11.48
CA GLN A 255 -10.76 25.54 12.38
C GLN A 255 -10.76 26.92 11.74
N PRO A 256 -11.83 27.71 11.89
CA PRO A 256 -11.77 29.14 11.61
C PRO A 256 -10.67 29.79 12.45
N LEU A 257 -9.81 30.58 11.81
CA LEU A 257 -8.94 31.52 12.51
C LEU A 257 -9.77 32.73 12.92
N GLU A 258 -9.72 33.10 14.20
CA GLU A 258 -10.39 34.32 14.67
C GLU A 258 -9.88 35.53 13.89
N ARG A 259 -10.79 36.34 13.34
CA ARG A 259 -10.44 37.66 12.78
C ARG A 259 -10.13 38.60 13.94
N ASP A 260 -8.88 39.02 14.07
CA ASP A 260 -8.47 40.16 14.93
C ASP A 260 -9.29 41.43 14.67
#